data_AF-A0AAN9YNK9-F1
#
_entry.id   AF-A0AAN9YNK9-F1
#
_cell.length_a   1.000
_cell.length_b   1.000
_cell.length_c   1.000
_cell.angle_alpha   90.00
_cell.angle_beta   90.00
_cell.angle_gamma   90.00
#
_symmetry.space_group_name_H-M   'P 1'
#
loop_
_entity.id
_entity.type
_entity.pdbx_description
1 polymer ?
#
loop_
_entity_poly.entity_id
_entity_poly.type
_entity_poly.pdbx_seq_one_letter_code
_entity_poly.pdbx_strand_id
1 'polypeptide(L)'
;MTILGEVVDLNHARNHPRFGVGFRSSREWNRQAVEIERHLELYEQSLKSFARCNLGTDKQNIPDDQRNNRQTNSHEPADVNTSPVQSVRSVLLSTSRMTELEIQTRIVLAYGTHVMHVLHILLTGKWDPINLLDDNDLWISSQEFITATGHAVSAAEAINHILEYDPGLEFMPFFFGIYLLQGSFLLLLIADKLQSEASASVVKACETIIRAHEACVVTLNTEYQRNFSKVMRSALAQVRGRVPEDLGEQHQRRRELLALYRWTGDGTGLAL
;
A
#
# COMPACT_ATOMS: atom_id res chain seq x y z
N MET A 1 9.59 0.11 12.56
CA MET A 1 9.60 -1.18 13.29
C MET A 1 8.80 -1.14 14.59
N THR A 2 8.67 0.01 15.29
CA THR A 2 7.89 0.10 16.54
C THR A 2 6.40 -0.19 16.36
N ILE A 3 5.74 0.44 15.37
CA ILE A 3 4.28 0.29 15.16
C ILE A 3 3.89 -1.17 14.87
N LEU A 4 4.66 -1.87 14.03
CA LEU A 4 4.42 -3.30 13.76
C LEU A 4 4.53 -4.13 15.05
N GLY A 5 5.53 -3.86 15.88
CA GLY A 5 5.68 -4.52 17.18
C GLY A 5 4.46 -4.29 18.08
N GLU A 6 3.96 -3.06 18.17
CA GLU A 6 2.76 -2.72 18.96
C GLU A 6 1.51 -3.46 18.44
N VAL A 7 1.37 -3.59 17.11
CA VAL A 7 0.29 -4.33 16.44
C VAL A 7 0.37 -5.83 16.77
N VAL A 8 1.58 -6.40 16.72
CA VAL A 8 1.86 -7.81 17.08
C VAL A 8 1.59 -8.07 18.56
N ASP A 9 2.07 -7.22 19.45
CA ASP A 9 1.87 -7.33 20.88
C ASP A 9 0.38 -7.26 21.24
N LEU A 10 -0.36 -6.32 20.64
CA LEU A 10 -1.81 -6.22 20.82
C LEU A 10 -2.52 -7.50 20.36
N ASN A 11 -2.14 -8.04 19.19
CA ASN A 11 -2.74 -9.25 18.66
C ASN A 11 -2.45 -10.49 19.51
N HIS A 12 -1.21 -10.68 19.96
CA HIS A 12 -0.84 -11.76 20.88
C HIS A 12 -1.58 -11.63 22.20
N ALA A 13 -1.69 -10.42 22.73
CA ALA A 13 -2.33 -10.19 24.01
C ALA A 13 -3.85 -10.45 23.97
N ARG A 14 -4.53 -10.10 22.87
CA ARG A 14 -5.94 -10.42 22.61
C ARG A 14 -6.20 -11.92 22.47
N ASN A 15 -5.29 -12.65 21.82
CA ASN A 15 -5.44 -14.07 21.54
C ASN A 15 -4.81 -14.98 22.61
N HIS A 16 -4.28 -14.41 23.70
CA HIS A 16 -3.58 -15.18 24.72
C HIS A 16 -4.52 -16.19 25.43
N PRO A 17 -4.23 -17.51 25.45
CA PRO A 17 -5.15 -18.55 25.93
C PRO A 17 -5.66 -18.36 27.36
N ARG A 18 -4.86 -17.72 28.24
CA ARG A 18 -5.22 -17.47 29.65
C ARG A 18 -5.63 -16.04 29.97
N PHE A 19 -5.25 -15.06 29.15
CA PHE A 19 -5.33 -13.64 29.50
C PHE A 19 -6.08 -12.77 28.48
N GLY A 20 -6.37 -13.30 27.29
CA GLY A 20 -7.00 -12.54 26.21
C GLY A 20 -8.50 -12.36 26.38
N VAL A 21 -9.23 -13.44 26.63
CA VAL A 21 -10.72 -13.43 26.60
C VAL A 21 -11.35 -12.99 27.94
N GLY A 22 -10.62 -13.04 29.06
CA GLY A 22 -11.22 -12.82 30.39
C GLY A 22 -10.43 -11.99 31.40
N PHE A 23 -9.21 -11.53 31.09
CA PHE A 23 -8.33 -10.95 32.12
C PHE A 23 -8.11 -9.43 32.01
N ARG A 24 -8.13 -8.86 30.80
CA ARG A 24 -8.11 -7.39 30.61
C ARG A 24 -9.45 -6.89 30.09
N SER A 25 -9.87 -5.72 30.56
CA SER A 25 -11.11 -5.10 30.10
C SER A 25 -10.99 -4.76 28.61
N SER A 26 -12.03 -5.03 27.80
CA SER A 26 -12.05 -4.66 26.38
C SER A 26 -11.70 -3.18 26.13
N ARG A 27 -11.89 -2.33 27.14
CA ARG A 27 -11.53 -0.92 27.15
C ARG A 27 -10.02 -0.66 27.04
N GLU A 28 -9.18 -1.49 27.66
CA GLU A 28 -7.72 -1.36 27.58
C GLU A 28 -7.21 -1.73 26.20
N TRP A 29 -7.73 -2.81 25.61
CA TRP A 29 -7.41 -3.21 24.24
C TRP A 29 -7.82 -2.17 23.21
N ASN A 30 -8.99 -1.54 23.41
CA ASN A 30 -9.45 -0.46 22.55
C ASN A 30 -8.56 0.78 22.69
N ARG A 31 -8.14 1.11 23.92
CA ARG A 31 -7.21 2.24 24.14
C ARG A 31 -5.86 2.02 23.44
N GLN A 32 -5.31 0.81 23.52
CA GLN A 32 -4.06 0.49 22.83
C GLN A 32 -4.23 0.53 21.30
N ALA A 33 -5.34 0.02 20.77
CA ALA A 33 -5.63 0.10 19.33
C ALA A 33 -5.72 1.57 18.83
N VAL A 34 -6.40 2.44 19.58
CA VAL A 34 -6.51 3.87 19.26
C VAL A 34 -5.13 4.55 19.30
N GLU A 35 -4.25 4.17 20.22
CA GLU A 35 -2.90 4.72 20.29
C GLU A 35 -2.06 4.31 19.06
N ILE A 36 -2.17 3.05 18.64
CA ILE A 36 -1.50 2.56 17.43
C ILE A 36 -2.05 3.28 16.18
N GLU A 37 -3.36 3.47 16.11
CA GLU A 37 -4.00 4.24 15.03
C GLU A 37 -3.47 5.67 14.97
N ARG A 38 -3.34 6.34 16.14
CA ARG A 38 -2.70 7.66 16.25
C ARG A 38 -1.25 7.64 15.75
N HIS A 39 -0.48 6.60 16.04
CA HIS A 39 0.89 6.43 15.52
C HIS A 39 0.90 6.29 13.99
N LEU A 40 -0.06 5.58 13.41
CA LEU A 40 -0.21 5.44 11.96
C LEU A 40 -0.58 6.78 11.29
N GLU A 41 -1.50 7.54 11.89
CA GLU A 41 -1.87 8.87 11.40
C GLU A 41 -0.67 9.84 11.42
N LEU A 42 0.12 9.83 12.50
CA LEU A 42 1.35 10.63 12.57
C LEU A 42 2.36 10.21 11.50
N TYR A 43 2.49 8.90 11.25
CA TYR A 43 3.34 8.40 10.18
C TYR A 43 2.85 8.88 8.81
N GLU A 44 1.56 8.81 8.53
CA GLU A 44 0.96 9.31 7.29
C GLU A 44 1.24 10.82 7.10
N GLN A 45 1.05 11.62 8.14
CA GLN A 45 1.34 13.06 8.11
C GLN A 45 2.83 13.34 7.86
N SER A 46 3.71 12.52 8.44
CA SER A 46 5.15 12.61 8.19
C SER A 46 5.49 12.29 6.73
N LEU A 47 4.82 11.30 6.13
CA LEU A 47 5.01 10.90 4.75
C LEU A 47 4.54 11.99 3.77
N LYS A 48 3.39 12.61 4.07
CA LYS A 48 2.88 13.78 3.33
C LYS A 48 3.84 14.98 3.43
N SER A 49 4.37 15.26 4.62
CA SER A 49 5.37 16.31 4.82
C SER A 49 6.66 16.03 4.03
N PHE A 50 7.15 14.78 4.08
CA PHE A 50 8.31 14.33 3.33
C PHE A 50 8.10 14.50 1.81
N ALA A 51 6.93 14.13 1.30
CA ALA A 51 6.57 14.34 -0.11
C ALA A 51 6.61 15.82 -0.50
N ARG A 52 6.01 16.70 0.32
CA ARG A 52 5.98 18.16 0.04
C ARG A 52 7.37 18.76 -0.01
N CYS A 53 8.25 18.40 0.92
CA CYS A 53 9.61 18.92 0.98
C CYS A 53 10.49 18.46 -0.18
N ASN A 54 10.32 17.21 -0.67
CA ASN A 54 11.24 16.60 -1.63
C ASN A 54 10.71 16.59 -3.09
N LEU A 55 9.39 16.56 -3.30
CA LEU A 55 8.78 16.59 -4.64
C LEU A 55 8.30 17.99 -5.06
N GLY A 56 8.31 18.96 -4.13
CA GLY A 56 8.14 20.38 -4.42
C GLY A 56 6.84 20.73 -5.15
N THR A 57 5.77 20.98 -4.39
CA THR A 57 4.60 21.72 -4.91
C THR A 57 4.78 23.25 -4.83
N ASP A 58 5.99 23.73 -4.52
CA ASP A 58 6.26 25.15 -4.22
C ASP A 58 7.21 25.80 -5.24
N LYS A 59 7.00 25.51 -6.53
CA LYS A 59 7.64 26.25 -7.65
C LYS A 59 6.70 27.19 -8.39
N GLN A 60 5.44 27.34 -7.98
CA GLN A 60 4.51 28.30 -8.57
C GLN A 60 3.59 28.90 -7.51
N ASN A 61 3.99 30.06 -6.99
CA ASN A 61 3.16 31.24 -6.70
C ASN A 61 3.90 32.13 -5.70
N ILE A 62 5.00 32.75 -6.15
CA ILE A 62 5.33 34.09 -5.65
C ILE A 62 4.36 35.01 -6.40
N PRO A 63 3.41 35.70 -5.74
CA PRO A 63 2.76 36.83 -6.37
C PRO A 63 3.83 37.90 -6.53
N ASP A 64 4.15 38.25 -7.78
CA ASP A 64 4.91 39.45 -8.11
C ASP A 64 4.13 40.66 -7.61
N ASP A 65 4.31 41.01 -6.34
CA ASP A 65 3.74 42.22 -5.79
C ASP A 65 4.71 43.39 -6.05
N GLN A 66 4.18 44.41 -6.71
CA GLN A 66 4.68 45.78 -6.75
C GLN A 66 5.98 46.04 -7.53
N ARG A 67 5.83 46.32 -8.83
CA ARG A 67 6.66 47.34 -9.48
C ARG A 67 5.91 48.09 -10.59
N ASN A 68 5.89 49.41 -10.43
CA ASN A 68 5.65 50.46 -11.42
C ASN A 68 4.22 50.99 -11.59
N ASN A 69 3.81 51.81 -10.62
CA ASN A 69 3.12 53.05 -10.93
C ASN A 69 4.11 54.22 -10.80
N ARG A 70 4.63 54.74 -11.93
CA ARG A 70 5.08 56.13 -12.11
C ARG A 70 5.43 56.34 -13.58
N GLN A 71 4.42 56.79 -14.32
CA GLN A 71 4.53 57.35 -15.66
C GLN A 71 4.88 58.83 -15.50
N THR A 72 6.09 59.24 -15.88
CA THR A 72 6.40 60.64 -16.19
C THR A 72 7.40 60.69 -17.34
N ASN A 73 6.96 61.34 -18.41
CA ASN A 73 7.66 61.64 -19.67
C ASN A 73 9.02 62.30 -19.46
N SER A 74 10.01 61.94 -20.31
CA SER A 74 10.70 62.88 -21.22
C SER A 74 11.97 62.30 -21.88
N HIS A 75 12.02 62.40 -23.22
CA HIS A 75 13.16 62.66 -24.11
C HIS A 75 14.31 61.63 -24.32
N GLU A 76 14.48 61.27 -25.61
CA GLU A 76 15.65 60.66 -26.30
C GLU A 76 16.91 61.60 -26.32
N PRO A 77 18.07 61.27 -26.93
CA PRO A 77 18.52 60.06 -27.66
C PRO A 77 19.97 59.54 -27.36
N ALA A 78 20.33 58.43 -28.03
CA ALA A 78 21.64 58.10 -28.62
C ALA A 78 22.64 57.14 -27.90
N ASP A 79 22.88 56.03 -28.62
CA ASP A 79 24.16 55.40 -28.98
C ASP A 79 24.83 54.28 -28.14
N VAL A 80 25.34 53.34 -28.96
CA VAL A 80 26.43 52.36 -28.78
C VAL A 80 26.07 50.93 -28.36
N ASN A 81 25.90 50.10 -29.39
CA ASN A 81 26.54 48.78 -29.60
C ASN A 81 27.06 48.03 -28.37
N THR A 82 26.38 46.95 -27.95
CA THR A 82 27.02 45.63 -27.81
C THR A 82 25.94 44.52 -27.71
N SER A 83 25.98 43.56 -28.63
CA SER A 83 25.48 42.20 -28.41
C SER A 83 26.71 41.30 -28.23
N PRO A 84 26.67 40.32 -27.33
CA PRO A 84 26.43 38.97 -27.83
C PRO A 84 25.52 38.10 -26.95
N VAL A 85 24.48 37.57 -27.59
CA VAL A 85 24.27 36.12 -27.79
C VAL A 85 24.61 35.20 -26.59
N GLN A 86 23.61 34.84 -25.77
CA GLN A 86 23.21 33.46 -25.43
C GLN A 86 22.20 33.43 -24.27
N SER A 87 20.93 33.69 -24.58
CA SER A 87 19.81 33.31 -23.71
C SER A 87 18.79 32.51 -24.53
N VAL A 88 19.18 31.31 -24.95
CA VAL A 88 18.29 30.36 -25.65
C VAL A 88 18.27 28.99 -24.96
N ARG A 89 18.91 28.83 -23.78
CA ARG A 89 18.95 27.53 -23.09
C ARG A 89 17.78 27.26 -22.13
N SER A 90 16.80 28.16 -22.02
CA SER A 90 15.70 27.99 -21.05
C SER A 90 14.40 27.39 -21.62
N VAL A 91 14.30 27.09 -22.92
CA VAL A 91 13.00 26.77 -23.55
C VAL A 91 12.92 25.36 -24.19
N LEU A 92 13.97 24.53 -24.15
CA LEU A 92 13.99 23.25 -24.89
C LEU A 92 14.28 21.98 -24.07
N LEU A 93 13.96 21.95 -22.77
CA LEU A 93 14.00 20.72 -21.96
C LEU A 93 12.65 20.47 -21.27
N SER A 94 11.57 20.55 -22.03
CA SER A 94 10.22 20.09 -21.68
C SER A 94 10.06 18.57 -21.93
N THR A 95 11.06 17.79 -21.54
CA THR A 95 10.93 16.35 -21.32
C THR A 95 11.62 16.08 -19.99
N SER A 96 10.80 16.03 -18.94
CA SER A 96 11.25 15.93 -17.54
C SER A 96 12.10 14.67 -17.37
N ARG A 97 13.43 14.79 -17.42
CA ARG A 97 14.32 13.78 -16.85
C ARG A 97 14.16 13.93 -15.34
N MET A 98 13.28 13.12 -14.76
CA MET A 98 13.16 13.01 -13.30
C MET A 98 14.57 12.78 -12.73
N THR A 99 14.92 13.56 -11.71
CA THR A 99 16.23 13.40 -11.07
C THR A 99 16.29 12.06 -10.33
N GLU A 100 17.47 11.46 -10.20
CA GLU A 100 17.63 10.20 -9.46
C GLU A 100 17.09 10.30 -8.02
N LEU A 101 17.32 11.46 -7.38
CA LEU A 101 16.75 11.80 -6.08
C LEU A 101 15.22 11.84 -6.06
N GLU A 102 14.59 12.33 -7.13
CA GLU A 102 13.14 12.34 -7.26
C GLU A 102 12.58 10.91 -7.37
N ILE A 103 13.24 10.05 -8.15
CA ILE A 103 12.86 8.63 -8.29
C ILE A 103 12.99 7.92 -6.94
N GLN A 104 14.13 8.08 -6.24
CA GLN A 104 14.33 7.51 -4.90
C GLN A 104 13.28 8.01 -3.90
N THR A 105 12.94 9.30 -3.96
CA THR A 105 11.88 9.88 -3.11
C THR A 105 10.53 9.21 -3.37
N ARG A 106 10.17 8.99 -4.64
CA ARG A 106 8.92 8.32 -5.00
C ARG A 106 8.89 6.85 -4.60
N ILE A 107 10.02 6.14 -4.72
CA ILE A 107 10.17 4.77 -4.21
C ILE A 107 9.89 4.75 -2.71
N VAL A 108 10.58 5.58 -1.92
CA VAL A 108 10.39 5.64 -0.46
C VAL A 108 8.94 5.96 -0.08
N LEU A 109 8.31 6.91 -0.79
CA LEU A 109 6.91 7.26 -0.58
C LEU A 109 5.97 6.09 -0.88
N ALA A 110 6.16 5.40 -2.00
CA ALA A 110 5.30 4.31 -2.42
C ALA A 110 5.40 3.11 -1.47
N TYR A 111 6.62 2.71 -1.09
CA TYR A 111 6.87 1.66 -0.10
C TYR A 111 6.29 2.04 1.28
N GLY A 112 6.53 3.26 1.75
CA GLY A 112 6.02 3.74 3.03
C GLY A 112 4.49 3.77 3.07
N THR A 113 3.85 4.22 1.99
CA THR A 113 2.39 4.26 1.85
C THR A 113 1.81 2.85 1.86
N HIS A 114 2.42 1.92 1.11
CA HIS A 114 2.00 0.52 1.11
C HIS A 114 2.06 -0.09 2.51
N VAL A 115 3.22 0.00 3.19
CA VAL A 115 3.41 -0.57 4.53
C VAL A 115 2.43 0.03 5.53
N MET A 116 2.19 1.34 5.50
CA MET A 116 1.20 1.98 6.37
C MET A 116 -0.20 1.40 6.17
N HIS A 117 -0.67 1.24 4.93
CA HIS A 117 -1.96 0.61 4.68
C HIS A 117 -2.01 -0.84 5.16
N VAL A 118 -0.94 -1.61 4.96
CA VAL A 118 -0.84 -2.97 5.50
C VAL A 118 -0.93 -2.97 7.03
N LEU A 119 -0.32 -2.01 7.72
CA LEU A 119 -0.41 -1.89 9.18
C LEU A 119 -1.84 -1.56 9.65
N HIS A 120 -2.59 -0.72 8.92
CA HIS A 120 -4.01 -0.51 9.21
C HIS A 120 -4.84 -1.79 9.04
N ILE A 121 -4.55 -2.59 8.00
CA ILE A 121 -5.20 -3.89 7.78
C ILE A 121 -4.86 -4.85 8.93
N LEU A 122 -3.59 -4.92 9.35
CA LEU A 122 -3.17 -5.77 10.46
C LEU A 122 -3.74 -5.34 11.81
N LEU A 123 -3.97 -4.04 12.03
CA LEU A 123 -4.59 -3.53 13.26
C LEU A 123 -6.08 -3.91 13.36
N THR A 124 -6.78 -3.93 12.22
CA THR A 124 -8.23 -4.16 12.15
C THR A 124 -8.61 -5.63 11.90
N GLY A 125 -7.76 -6.36 11.20
CA GLY A 125 -8.10 -7.62 10.54
C GLY A 125 -7.76 -8.89 11.32
N LYS A 126 -8.33 -10.00 10.84
CA LYS A 126 -7.93 -11.36 11.21
C LYS A 126 -6.68 -11.75 10.42
N TRP A 127 -5.66 -12.24 11.13
CA TRP A 127 -4.37 -12.57 10.52
C TRP A 127 -4.33 -13.97 9.93
N ASP A 128 -5.25 -14.85 10.33
CA ASP A 128 -5.33 -16.21 9.82
C ASP A 128 -6.16 -16.25 8.51
N PRO A 129 -5.55 -16.59 7.36
CA PRO A 129 -6.26 -16.61 6.08
C PRO A 129 -7.42 -17.61 6.06
N ILE A 130 -7.36 -18.68 6.86
CA ILE A 130 -8.46 -19.66 6.94
C ILE A 130 -9.64 -19.09 7.76
N ASN A 131 -9.38 -18.55 8.95
CA ASN A 131 -10.43 -17.89 9.73
C ASN A 131 -11.06 -16.70 8.98
N LEU A 132 -10.27 -16.02 8.15
CA LEU A 132 -10.73 -14.95 7.27
C LEU A 132 -11.71 -15.50 6.21
N LEU A 133 -11.39 -16.61 5.55
CA LEU A 133 -12.26 -17.27 4.56
C LEU A 133 -13.52 -17.89 5.15
N ASP A 134 -13.43 -18.47 6.35
CA ASP A 134 -14.60 -19.08 7.00
C ASP A 134 -15.64 -18.04 7.41
N ASP A 135 -15.21 -16.84 7.80
CA ASP A 135 -16.06 -15.73 8.25
C ASP A 135 -17.14 -16.13 9.27
N ASN A 136 -16.78 -16.97 10.24
CA ASN A 136 -17.72 -17.49 11.25
C ASN A 136 -18.40 -16.40 12.11
N ASP A 137 -17.84 -15.18 12.13
CA ASP A 137 -18.30 -14.07 13.00
C ASP A 137 -19.06 -12.98 12.23
N LEU A 138 -19.42 -13.21 10.94
CA LEU A 138 -20.06 -12.21 10.07
C LEU A 138 -19.26 -10.90 9.95
N TRP A 139 -17.92 -11.00 10.06
CA TRP A 139 -17.03 -9.85 10.06
C TRP A 139 -17.09 -9.09 8.73
N ILE A 140 -17.38 -9.78 7.62
CA ILE A 140 -17.56 -9.19 6.29
C ILE A 140 -18.66 -8.11 6.27
N SER A 141 -19.63 -8.15 7.20
CA SER A 141 -20.71 -7.16 7.28
C SER A 141 -20.38 -5.96 8.18
N SER A 142 -19.20 -5.95 8.80
CA SER A 142 -18.79 -4.93 9.78
C SER A 142 -18.23 -3.66 9.13
N GLN A 143 -18.22 -2.56 9.88
CA GLN A 143 -17.60 -1.32 9.41
C GLN A 143 -16.07 -1.45 9.35
N GLU A 144 -15.48 -2.23 10.26
CA GLU A 144 -14.05 -2.54 10.28
C GLU A 144 -13.61 -3.22 8.98
N PHE A 145 -14.43 -4.14 8.46
CA PHE A 145 -14.17 -4.79 7.17
C PHE A 145 -14.19 -3.81 6.00
N ILE A 146 -15.16 -2.88 5.96
CA ILE A 146 -15.25 -1.86 4.92
C ILE A 146 -14.00 -0.96 4.95
N THR A 147 -13.60 -0.50 6.13
CA THR A 147 -12.39 0.33 6.31
C THR A 147 -11.13 -0.43 5.89
N ALA A 148 -10.98 -1.68 6.32
CA ALA A 148 -9.85 -2.53 5.95
C ALA A 148 -9.80 -2.78 4.43
N THR A 149 -10.97 -2.95 3.79
CA THR A 149 -11.09 -3.10 2.33
C THR A 149 -10.59 -1.86 1.61
N GLY A 150 -10.95 -0.67 2.10
CA GLY A 150 -10.43 0.60 1.59
C GLY A 150 -8.90 0.65 1.64
N HIS A 151 -8.32 0.29 2.79
CA HIS A 151 -6.86 0.20 2.92
C HIS A 151 -6.23 -0.84 2.00
N ALA A 152 -6.86 -2.00 1.77
CA ALA A 152 -6.33 -3.01 0.87
C ALA A 152 -6.29 -2.55 -0.60
N VAL A 153 -7.30 -1.80 -1.03
CA VAL A 153 -7.31 -1.18 -2.37
C VAL A 153 -6.24 -0.09 -2.47
N SER A 154 -6.12 0.80 -1.48
CA SER A 154 -5.06 1.83 -1.46
C SER A 154 -3.66 1.23 -1.35
N ALA A 155 -3.48 0.11 -0.63
CA ALA A 155 -2.22 -0.62 -0.58
C ALA A 155 -1.82 -1.16 -1.96
N ALA A 156 -2.79 -1.67 -2.73
CA ALA A 156 -2.56 -2.13 -4.10
C ALA A 156 -2.27 -0.95 -5.06
N GLU A 157 -2.87 0.21 -4.85
CA GLU A 157 -2.53 1.42 -5.60
C GLU A 157 -1.10 1.88 -5.33
N ALA A 158 -0.67 1.89 -4.06
CA ALA A 158 0.72 2.16 -3.70
C ALA A 158 1.69 1.17 -4.37
N ILE A 159 1.35 -0.12 -4.46
CA ILE A 159 2.12 -1.11 -5.21
C ILE A 159 2.24 -0.75 -6.69
N ASN A 160 1.19 -0.22 -7.31
CA ASN A 160 1.26 0.18 -8.71
C ASN A 160 2.34 1.28 -8.92
N HIS A 161 2.47 2.21 -7.97
CA HIS A 161 3.55 3.19 -7.96
C HIS A 161 4.91 2.57 -7.67
N ILE A 162 4.99 1.57 -6.77
CA ILE A 162 6.23 0.81 -6.55
C ILE A 162 6.69 0.18 -7.87
N LEU A 163 5.81 -0.53 -8.57
CA LEU A 163 6.15 -1.20 -9.83
C LEU A 163 6.51 -0.22 -10.97
N GLU A 164 6.10 1.05 -10.88
CA GLU A 164 6.47 2.11 -11.83
C GLU A 164 7.94 2.52 -11.67
N TYR A 165 8.42 2.64 -10.42
CA TYR A 165 9.76 3.16 -10.11
C TYR A 165 10.78 2.07 -9.71
N ASP A 166 10.31 0.91 -9.25
CA ASP A 166 11.07 -0.26 -8.83
C ASP A 166 10.36 -1.56 -9.27
N PRO A 167 10.38 -1.87 -10.59
CA PRO A 167 9.64 -3.01 -11.15
C PRO A 167 10.16 -4.37 -10.67
N GLY A 168 11.41 -4.44 -10.18
CA GLY A 168 12.01 -5.64 -9.62
C GLY A 168 11.77 -5.81 -8.12
N LEU A 169 11.18 -4.83 -7.44
CA LEU A 169 11.05 -4.83 -5.97
C LEU A 169 12.40 -4.99 -5.25
N GLU A 170 13.44 -4.38 -5.82
CA GLU A 170 14.83 -4.50 -5.36
C GLU A 170 15.16 -3.58 -4.18
N PHE A 171 14.30 -2.58 -3.92
CA PHE A 171 14.53 -1.63 -2.82
C PHE A 171 14.39 -2.26 -1.43
N MET A 172 13.45 -3.20 -1.24
CA MET A 172 13.23 -3.88 0.05
C MET A 172 12.91 -5.39 -0.10
N PRO A 173 13.77 -6.19 -0.74
CA PRO A 173 13.42 -7.52 -1.21
C PRO A 173 13.13 -8.53 -0.09
N PHE A 174 13.83 -8.42 1.06
CA PHE A 174 13.70 -9.38 2.16
C PHE A 174 12.37 -9.29 2.91
N PHE A 175 11.91 -8.07 3.21
CA PHE A 175 10.73 -7.87 4.05
C PHE A 175 9.47 -7.55 3.25
N PHE A 176 9.62 -6.94 2.06
CA PHE A 176 8.46 -6.49 1.30
C PHE A 176 7.53 -7.64 0.91
N GLY A 177 8.11 -8.80 0.60
CA GLY A 177 7.36 -10.02 0.30
C GLY A 177 6.33 -10.40 1.35
N ILE A 178 6.63 -10.13 2.63
CA ILE A 178 5.75 -10.42 3.75
C ILE A 178 4.63 -9.38 3.82
N TYR A 179 4.95 -8.09 3.74
CA TYR A 179 3.93 -7.03 3.74
C TYR A 179 2.98 -7.14 2.54
N LEU A 180 3.51 -7.48 1.36
CA LEU A 180 2.75 -7.75 0.15
C LEU A 180 1.74 -8.90 0.35
N LEU A 181 2.19 -9.97 1.01
CA LEU A 181 1.31 -11.10 1.35
C LEU A 181 0.24 -10.69 2.37
N GLN A 182 0.63 -10.06 3.48
CA GLN A 182 -0.29 -9.66 4.54
C GLN A 182 -1.37 -8.70 4.03
N GLY A 183 -0.99 -7.75 3.17
CA GLY A 183 -1.93 -6.81 2.55
C GLY A 183 -2.88 -7.43 1.53
N SER A 184 -2.58 -8.62 1.00
CA SER A 184 -3.35 -9.24 -0.08
C SER A 184 -4.38 -10.27 0.38
N PHE A 185 -4.32 -10.76 1.62
CA PHE A 185 -5.32 -11.70 2.14
C PHE A 185 -6.75 -11.17 2.10
N LEU A 186 -6.93 -9.88 2.38
CA LEU A 186 -8.26 -9.28 2.37
C LEU A 186 -8.82 -9.18 0.94
N LEU A 187 -7.99 -8.83 -0.04
CA LEU A 187 -8.39 -8.82 -1.46
C LEU A 187 -8.73 -10.23 -1.95
N LEU A 188 -8.00 -11.25 -1.49
CA LEU A 188 -8.32 -12.64 -1.75
C LEU A 188 -9.68 -13.03 -1.18
N LEU A 189 -9.98 -12.67 0.08
CA LEU A 189 -11.28 -12.91 0.70
C LEU A 189 -12.41 -12.26 -0.11
N ILE A 190 -12.25 -10.99 -0.48
CA ILE A 190 -13.28 -10.25 -1.23
C ILE A 190 -13.51 -10.90 -2.60
N ALA A 191 -12.42 -11.28 -3.30
CA ALA A 191 -12.51 -11.97 -4.58
C ALA A 191 -13.22 -13.33 -4.46
N ASP A 192 -12.95 -14.07 -3.38
CA ASP A 192 -13.57 -15.38 -3.10
C ASP A 192 -15.07 -15.27 -2.78
N LYS A 193 -15.45 -14.26 -1.99
CA LYS A 193 -16.83 -14.08 -1.49
C LYS A 193 -17.75 -13.37 -2.46
N LEU A 194 -17.27 -12.31 -3.13
CA LEU A 194 -18.09 -11.54 -4.06
C LEU A 194 -18.07 -12.13 -5.47
N GLN A 195 -17.02 -12.87 -5.85
CA GLN A 195 -16.88 -13.49 -7.18
C GLN A 195 -17.25 -12.50 -8.30
N SER A 196 -18.27 -12.80 -9.11
CA SER A 196 -18.73 -11.95 -10.22
C SER A 196 -19.32 -10.59 -9.79
N GLU A 197 -19.63 -10.40 -8.52
CA GLU A 197 -20.16 -9.15 -7.95
C GLU A 197 -19.04 -8.22 -7.42
N ALA A 198 -17.77 -8.63 -7.52
CA ALA A 198 -16.65 -7.80 -7.10
C ALA A 198 -16.55 -6.51 -7.93
N SER A 199 -16.27 -5.40 -7.25
CA SER A 199 -16.11 -4.09 -7.91
C SER A 199 -14.86 -4.03 -8.79
N ALA A 200 -14.88 -3.19 -9.83
CA ALA A 200 -13.75 -3.03 -10.75
C ALA A 200 -12.45 -2.59 -10.07
N SER A 201 -12.54 -1.82 -8.97
CA SER A 201 -11.37 -1.41 -8.18
C SER A 201 -10.71 -2.60 -7.49
N VAL A 202 -11.49 -3.53 -6.93
CA VAL A 202 -10.98 -4.77 -6.33
C VAL A 202 -10.35 -5.67 -7.38
N VAL A 203 -10.98 -5.81 -8.56
CA VAL A 203 -10.41 -6.57 -9.69
C VAL A 203 -9.03 -6.02 -10.08
N LYS A 204 -8.93 -4.70 -10.27
CA LYS A 204 -7.66 -4.01 -10.58
C LYS A 204 -6.62 -4.17 -9.46
N ALA A 205 -7.06 -4.11 -8.20
CA ALA A 205 -6.18 -4.34 -7.05
C ALA A 205 -5.60 -5.76 -7.07
N CYS A 206 -6.42 -6.79 -7.27
CA CYS A 206 -6.00 -8.17 -7.39
C CYS A 206 -4.99 -8.39 -8.53
N GLU A 207 -5.21 -7.78 -9.71
CA GLU A 207 -4.27 -7.83 -10.83
C GLU A 207 -2.91 -7.21 -10.48
N THR A 208 -2.93 -6.10 -9.73
CA THR A 208 -1.72 -5.41 -9.29
C THR A 208 -0.94 -6.24 -8.26
N ILE A 209 -1.64 -6.87 -7.32
CA ILE A 209 -1.05 -7.82 -6.37
C ILE A 209 -0.41 -9.01 -7.08
N ILE A 210 -1.07 -9.59 -8.09
CA ILE A 210 -0.52 -10.71 -8.86
C ILE A 210 0.79 -10.29 -9.53
N ARG A 211 0.80 -9.15 -10.24
CA ARG A 211 2.01 -8.60 -10.88
C ARG A 211 3.15 -8.40 -9.86
N ALA A 212 2.84 -7.83 -8.70
CA ALA A 212 3.83 -7.61 -7.66
C ALA A 212 4.39 -8.91 -7.08
N HIS A 213 3.56 -9.92 -6.84
CA HIS A 213 4.06 -11.23 -6.40
C HIS A 213 4.91 -11.92 -7.47
N GLU A 214 4.57 -11.78 -8.75
CA GLU A 214 5.36 -12.32 -9.85
C GLU A 214 6.73 -11.63 -9.96
N ALA A 215 6.78 -10.32 -9.82
CA ALA A 215 8.04 -9.58 -9.72
C ALA A 215 8.86 -9.98 -8.48
N CYS A 216 8.20 -10.07 -7.31
CA CYS A 216 8.86 -10.39 -6.05
C CYS A 216 9.49 -11.79 -6.06
N VAL A 217 8.82 -12.78 -6.68
CA VAL A 217 9.33 -14.15 -6.82
C VAL A 217 10.62 -14.22 -7.64
N VAL A 218 10.79 -13.36 -8.64
CA VAL A 218 12.02 -13.29 -9.45
C VAL A 218 13.19 -12.80 -8.60
N THR A 219 12.93 -11.83 -7.73
CA THR A 219 13.95 -11.18 -6.89
C THR A 219 14.27 -11.98 -5.63
N LEU A 220 13.25 -12.52 -4.95
CA LEU A 220 13.38 -13.37 -3.77
C LEU A 220 12.43 -14.56 -3.88
N ASN A 221 12.97 -15.68 -4.36
CA ASN A 221 12.16 -16.83 -4.71
C ASN A 221 11.71 -17.66 -3.49
N THR A 222 10.62 -17.25 -2.84
CA THR A 222 10.04 -17.98 -1.71
C THR A 222 8.90 -18.91 -2.16
N GLU A 223 8.79 -20.07 -1.54
CA GLU A 223 7.74 -21.04 -1.87
C GLU A 223 6.34 -20.48 -1.62
N TYR A 224 6.16 -19.74 -0.51
CA TYR A 224 4.87 -19.19 -0.15
C TYR A 224 4.36 -18.15 -1.16
N GLN A 225 5.23 -17.28 -1.69
CA GLN A 225 4.82 -16.29 -2.69
C GLN A 225 4.37 -16.95 -4.00
N ARG A 226 5.07 -18.01 -4.44
CA ARG A 226 4.68 -18.78 -5.63
C ARG A 226 3.31 -19.42 -5.44
N ASN A 227 3.07 -20.01 -4.27
CA ASN A 227 1.81 -20.64 -3.93
C ASN A 227 0.67 -19.61 -3.84
N PHE A 228 0.92 -18.46 -3.20
CA PHE A 228 -0.06 -17.39 -3.10
C PHE A 228 -0.42 -16.78 -4.46
N SER A 229 0.56 -16.51 -5.33
CA SER A 229 0.31 -16.02 -6.69
C SER A 229 -0.61 -16.96 -7.48
N LYS A 230 -0.45 -18.28 -7.34
CA LYS A 230 -1.34 -19.27 -7.95
C LYS A 230 -2.77 -19.19 -7.39
N VAL A 231 -2.89 -19.08 -6.07
CA VAL A 231 -4.18 -18.94 -5.38
C VAL A 231 -4.92 -17.67 -5.83
N MET A 232 -4.26 -16.52 -5.84
CA MET A 232 -4.85 -15.24 -6.23
C MET A 232 -5.27 -15.25 -7.71
N ARG A 233 -4.49 -15.86 -8.61
CA ARG A 233 -4.86 -16.05 -10.02
C ARG A 233 -6.12 -16.90 -10.19
N SER A 234 -6.24 -17.99 -9.42
CA SER A 234 -7.44 -18.84 -9.43
C SER A 234 -8.69 -18.06 -8.97
N ALA A 235 -8.58 -17.27 -7.90
CA ALA A 235 -9.68 -16.45 -7.41
C ALA A 235 -10.08 -15.36 -8.42
N LEU A 236 -9.11 -14.68 -9.03
CA LEU A 236 -9.38 -13.66 -10.06
C LEU A 236 -10.03 -14.24 -11.32
N ALA A 237 -9.69 -15.47 -11.71
CA ALA A 237 -10.34 -16.14 -12.84
C ALA A 237 -11.84 -16.36 -12.57
N GLN A 238 -12.19 -16.75 -11.34
CA GLN A 238 -13.58 -16.94 -10.90
C GLN A 238 -14.34 -15.61 -10.89
N VAL A 239 -13.74 -14.54 -10.36
CA VAL A 239 -14.31 -13.18 -10.38
C VAL A 239 -14.66 -12.73 -11.80
N ARG A 240 -13.86 -13.12 -12.80
CA ARG A 240 -14.11 -12.80 -14.22
C ARG A 240 -15.13 -13.72 -14.90
N GLY A 241 -15.86 -14.53 -14.14
CA GLY A 241 -16.88 -15.44 -14.66
C GLY A 241 -16.32 -16.66 -15.40
N ARG A 242 -15.01 -16.92 -15.33
CA ARG A 242 -14.44 -18.18 -15.83
C ARG A 242 -14.66 -19.23 -14.76
N VAL A 243 -15.82 -19.89 -14.81
CA VAL A 243 -16.20 -20.97 -13.91
C VAL A 243 -15.59 -22.27 -14.42
N PRO A 244 -14.61 -22.86 -13.72
CA PRO A 244 -14.12 -24.20 -14.03
C PRO A 244 -15.21 -25.21 -13.65
N GLU A 245 -15.29 -26.34 -14.35
CA GLU A 245 -16.29 -27.41 -14.08
C GLU A 245 -16.22 -27.93 -12.63
N ASP A 246 -15.14 -27.64 -11.92
CA ASP A 246 -14.83 -28.14 -10.59
C ASP A 246 -14.47 -27.01 -9.60
N LEU A 247 -15.46 -26.17 -9.30
CA LEU A 247 -15.33 -25.08 -8.32
C LEU A 247 -15.03 -25.60 -6.90
N GLY A 248 -15.58 -26.75 -6.55
CA GLY A 248 -15.45 -27.35 -5.22
C GLY A 248 -14.02 -27.80 -4.94
N GLU A 249 -13.40 -28.57 -5.84
CA GLU A 249 -12.00 -28.98 -5.63
C GLU A 249 -11.05 -27.79 -5.69
N GLN A 250 -11.33 -26.77 -6.51
CA GLN A 250 -10.48 -25.57 -6.54
C GLN A 250 -10.53 -24.77 -5.24
N HIS A 251 -11.71 -24.61 -4.64
CA HIS A 251 -11.82 -24.01 -3.31
C HIS A 251 -11.11 -24.86 -2.25
N GLN A 252 -11.27 -26.18 -2.31
CA GLN A 252 -10.60 -27.10 -1.39
C GLN A 252 -9.07 -27.02 -1.50
N ARG A 253 -8.52 -27.08 -2.71
CA ARG A 253 -7.08 -26.92 -2.97
C ARG A 253 -6.55 -25.56 -2.53
N ARG A 254 -7.33 -24.49 -2.72
CA ARG A 254 -7.01 -23.14 -2.23
C ARG A 254 -6.90 -23.14 -0.71
N ARG A 255 -7.88 -23.72 -0.02
CA ARG A 255 -7.87 -23.84 1.45
C ARG A 255 -6.70 -24.68 1.94
N GLU A 256 -6.40 -25.81 1.31
CA GLU A 256 -5.24 -26.65 1.67
C GLU A 256 -3.91 -25.90 1.55
N LEU A 257 -3.73 -25.13 0.48
CA LEU A 257 -2.53 -24.31 0.29
C LEU A 257 -2.42 -23.18 1.32
N LEU A 258 -3.52 -22.50 1.64
CA LEU A 258 -3.54 -21.45 2.66
C LEU A 258 -3.42 -22.01 4.07
N ALA A 259 -3.83 -23.27 4.29
CA ALA A 259 -3.73 -23.94 5.59
C ALA A 259 -2.27 -24.16 6.01
N LEU A 260 -1.33 -24.15 5.07
CA LEU A 260 0.12 -24.17 5.36
C LEU A 260 0.61 -22.86 6.02
N TYR A 261 -0.17 -21.79 5.90
CA TYR A 261 0.21 -20.44 6.33
C TYR A 261 -0.70 -19.89 7.42
N ARG A 262 -1.39 -20.78 8.13
CA ARG A 262 -2.31 -20.37 9.19
C ARG A 262 -1.59 -19.63 10.29
N TRP A 263 -2.25 -18.61 10.81
CA TRP A 263 -1.82 -17.96 12.05
C TRP A 263 -2.63 -18.54 13.21
N THR A 264 -2.10 -19.54 13.90
CA THR A 264 -2.77 -20.11 15.07
C THR A 264 -2.49 -19.28 16.32
N GLY A 265 -3.43 -19.27 17.27
CA GLY A 265 -3.36 -18.44 18.49
C GLY A 265 -2.17 -18.76 19.43
N ASP A 266 -1.40 -19.80 19.13
CA ASP A 266 -0.13 -20.13 19.78
C ASP A 266 1.08 -19.37 19.19
N GLY A 267 0.86 -18.51 18.18
CA GLY A 267 1.91 -17.73 17.55
C GLY A 267 2.70 -18.49 16.47
N THR A 268 2.23 -19.66 16.05
CA THR A 268 2.80 -20.36 14.90
C THR A 268 2.03 -19.99 13.62
N GLY A 269 2.76 -19.61 12.58
CA GLY A 269 2.22 -19.18 11.29
C GLY A 269 3.29 -18.53 10.43
N LEU A 270 2.94 -18.12 9.21
CA LEU A 270 3.88 -17.42 8.32
C LEU A 270 4.15 -16.02 8.89
N ALA A 271 5.05 -15.99 9.86
CA ALA A 271 5.39 -14.83 10.67
C ALA A 271 6.28 -13.86 9.90
N LEU A 272 6.08 -12.60 10.30
CA LEU A 272 6.88 -11.41 10.01
C LEU A 272 8.39 -11.66 10.11
#